data_AF-A0A0M2LL74-F1
#
_entry.id   AF-A0A0M2LL74-F1
#
_cell.length_a   1.000
_cell.length_b   1.000
_cell.length_c   1.000
_cell.angle_alpha   90.00
_cell.angle_beta   90.00
_cell.angle_gamma   90.00
#
_symmetry.space_group_name_H-M   'P 1'
#
loop_
_entity.id
_entity.type
_entity.pdbx_description
1 polymer ?
#
loop_
_entity_poly.entity_id
_entity_poly.type
_entity_poly.pdbx_seq_one_letter_code
_entity_poly.pdbx_strand_id
1 'polypeptide(L)'
;MHHDALITHVVAASRAADGAAIARAWIASLASRDMRRRSVWPRYVFLRHLPEHAFAPSRVFNATRCAVCGLRAEADLVTPAELDDDAFWFRPLNVPWAAAAVEHVSGADDPADVDRGRAVLDALAARVRALPPSAQLTELEKSITGALPSNKLERTVLLEALGTAGILRVGEHPSYAEEFIAYDDAQSRMPAERNKQEWAYPLRFWTGGDGISESALEQLRSS
;
A
#
# COMPACT_ATOMS: atom_id res chain seq x y z
N MET A 1 -1.52 22.89 -7.54
CA MET A 1 -2.49 22.38 -8.54
C MET A 1 -3.81 22.22 -7.81
N HIS A 2 -4.89 22.71 -8.41
CA HIS A 2 -6.22 22.60 -7.81
C HIS A 2 -6.62 21.12 -7.68
N HIS A 3 -7.21 20.77 -6.54
CA HIS A 3 -7.61 19.42 -6.17
C HIS A 3 -8.26 18.63 -7.32
N ASP A 4 -9.35 19.17 -7.90
CA ASP A 4 -10.14 18.46 -8.90
C ASP A 4 -9.33 18.15 -10.16
N ALA A 5 -8.48 19.09 -10.59
CA ALA A 5 -7.59 18.90 -11.73
C ALA A 5 -6.54 17.81 -11.46
N LEU A 6 -6.01 17.78 -10.23
CA LEU A 6 -5.10 16.72 -9.80
C LEU A 6 -5.82 15.37 -9.80
N ILE A 7 -7.03 15.27 -9.24
CA ILE A 7 -7.80 14.02 -9.23
C ILE A 7 -8.06 13.50 -10.65
N THR A 8 -8.50 14.35 -11.58
CA THR A 8 -8.68 13.95 -12.99
C THR A 8 -7.39 13.39 -13.58
N HIS A 9 -6.26 14.06 -13.33
CA HIS A 9 -4.95 13.61 -13.80
C HIS A 9 -4.54 12.25 -13.21
N VAL A 10 -4.64 12.10 -11.89
CA VAL A 10 -4.24 10.87 -11.18
C VAL A 10 -5.10 9.68 -11.60
N VAL A 11 -6.41 9.86 -11.74
CA VAL A 11 -7.30 8.78 -12.19
C VAL A 11 -6.94 8.35 -13.61
N ALA A 12 -6.63 9.29 -14.51
CA ALA A 12 -6.18 8.96 -15.86
C ALA A 12 -4.84 8.21 -15.85
N ALA A 13 -3.86 8.69 -15.06
CA ALA A 13 -2.55 8.03 -14.92
C ALA A 13 -2.68 6.61 -14.36
N SER A 14 -3.49 6.42 -13.32
CA SER A 14 -3.71 5.10 -12.72
C SER A 14 -4.43 4.13 -13.67
N ARG A 15 -5.35 4.61 -14.52
CA ARG A 15 -6.02 3.77 -15.51
C ARG A 15 -5.11 3.37 -16.67
N ALA A 16 -4.13 4.21 -17.00
CA ALA A 16 -3.16 3.96 -18.07
C ALA A 16 -1.98 3.08 -17.65
N ALA A 17 -1.76 2.92 -16.34
CA ALA A 17 -0.63 2.17 -15.80
C ALA A 17 -0.73 0.66 -16.08
N ASP A 18 0.41 0.03 -16.40
CA ASP A 18 0.51 -1.43 -16.48
C ASP A 18 0.63 -2.03 -15.08
N GLY A 19 -0.52 -2.34 -14.48
CA GLY A 19 -0.59 -2.93 -13.15
C GLY A 19 0.17 -4.27 -13.02
N ALA A 20 0.28 -5.06 -14.09
CA ALA A 20 0.99 -6.32 -14.07
C ALA A 20 2.51 -6.09 -14.04
N ALA A 21 3.02 -5.15 -14.86
CA ALA A 21 4.42 -4.73 -14.78
C ALA A 21 4.78 -4.14 -13.41
N ILE A 22 3.91 -3.31 -12.83
CA ILE A 22 4.12 -2.75 -11.49
C ILE A 22 4.17 -3.86 -10.41
N ALA A 23 3.29 -4.85 -10.50
CA ALA A 23 3.28 -5.99 -9.59
C ALA A 23 4.56 -6.83 -9.72
N ARG A 24 5.02 -7.12 -10.94
CA ARG A 24 6.30 -7.82 -11.17
C ARG A 24 7.49 -7.04 -10.62
N ALA A 25 7.52 -5.72 -10.81
CA ALA A 25 8.59 -4.88 -10.30
C ALA A 25 8.63 -4.87 -8.77
N TRP A 26 7.47 -4.89 -8.14
CA TRP A 26 7.37 -5.04 -6.70
C TRP A 26 7.86 -6.41 -6.22
N ILE A 27 7.51 -7.50 -6.90
CA ILE A 27 8.00 -8.84 -6.57
C ILE A 27 9.53 -8.89 -6.69
N ALA A 28 10.09 -8.44 -7.81
CA ALA A 28 11.54 -8.35 -8.02
C ALA A 28 12.23 -7.55 -6.90
N SER A 29 11.59 -6.47 -6.44
CA SER A 29 12.11 -5.63 -5.35
C SER A 29 12.29 -6.37 -4.02
N LEU A 30 11.55 -7.47 -3.77
CA LEU A 30 11.71 -8.28 -2.56
C LEU A 30 13.09 -8.95 -2.50
N ALA A 31 13.63 -9.34 -3.66
CA ALA A 31 14.96 -9.93 -3.78
C ALA A 31 16.06 -8.87 -3.92
N SER A 32 15.87 -7.84 -4.74
CA SER A 32 16.89 -6.82 -5.03
C SER A 32 17.03 -5.75 -3.94
N ARG A 33 16.03 -5.63 -3.06
CA ARG A 33 15.91 -4.53 -2.08
C ARG A 33 15.82 -3.14 -2.74
N ASP A 34 15.25 -3.06 -3.94
CA ASP A 34 14.90 -1.77 -4.56
C ASP A 34 13.67 -1.16 -3.89
N MET A 35 13.88 -0.27 -2.91
CA MET A 35 12.77 0.37 -2.17
C MET A 35 11.87 1.23 -3.06
N ARG A 36 12.41 1.81 -4.15
CA ARG A 36 11.62 2.65 -5.06
C ARG A 36 10.57 1.81 -5.75
N ARG A 37 10.99 0.69 -6.35
CA ARG A 37 10.07 -0.28 -6.97
C ARG A 37 9.10 -0.88 -5.93
N ARG A 38 9.60 -1.20 -4.74
CA ARG A 38 8.77 -1.73 -3.63
C ARG A 38 7.65 -0.77 -3.22
N SER A 39 7.86 0.53 -3.34
CA SER A 39 6.88 1.52 -2.93
C SER A 39 5.71 1.70 -3.91
N VAL A 40 5.89 1.33 -5.18
CA VAL A 40 4.95 1.73 -6.26
C VAL A 40 3.67 0.89 -6.24
N TRP A 41 3.78 -0.44 -6.14
CA TRP A 41 2.61 -1.32 -6.21
C TRP A 41 1.48 -1.00 -5.22
N PRO A 42 1.72 -0.82 -3.91
CA PRO A 42 0.64 -0.45 -3.00
C PRO A 42 0.06 0.94 -3.27
N ARG A 43 0.85 1.88 -3.82
CA ARG A 43 0.37 3.19 -4.29
C ARG A 43 -0.55 3.03 -5.51
N TYR A 44 -0.19 2.18 -6.46
CA TYR A 44 -1.05 1.82 -7.59
C TYR A 44 -2.35 1.17 -7.12
N VAL A 45 -2.28 0.22 -6.18
CA VAL A 45 -3.46 -0.42 -5.59
C VAL A 45 -4.36 0.60 -4.88
N PHE A 46 -3.80 1.58 -4.19
CA PHE A 46 -4.57 2.68 -3.60
C PHE A 46 -5.28 3.53 -4.66
N LEU A 47 -4.62 3.82 -5.79
CA LEU A 47 -5.16 4.70 -6.83
C LEU A 47 -6.12 4.04 -7.82
N ARG A 48 -5.99 2.74 -8.11
CA ARG A 48 -6.76 2.06 -9.18
C ARG A 48 -8.27 2.14 -9.05
N HIS A 49 -8.76 2.33 -7.82
CA HIS A 49 -10.20 2.47 -7.53
C HIS A 49 -10.61 3.89 -7.14
N LEU A 50 -9.67 4.85 -7.10
CA LEU A 50 -9.94 6.24 -6.77
C LEU A 50 -10.99 6.80 -7.76
N PRO A 51 -12.18 7.20 -7.29
CA PRO A 51 -13.15 7.83 -8.17
C PRO A 51 -12.71 9.25 -8.53
N GLU A 52 -13.09 9.69 -9.73
CA GLU A 52 -13.13 11.12 -10.02
C GLU A 52 -14.15 11.77 -9.07
N HIS A 53 -13.76 12.86 -8.42
CA HIS A 53 -14.59 13.57 -7.46
C HIS A 53 -14.14 15.03 -7.33
N ALA A 54 -15.10 15.90 -7.00
CA ALA A 54 -14.82 17.28 -6.63
C ALA A 54 -14.32 17.35 -5.17
N PHE A 55 -13.62 18.44 -4.83
CA PHE A 55 -13.22 18.70 -3.45
C PHE A 55 -14.43 18.73 -2.51
N ALA A 56 -14.42 17.83 -1.53
CA ALA A 56 -15.44 17.75 -0.49
C ALA A 56 -14.78 17.94 0.87
N PRO A 57 -15.02 19.04 1.63
CA PRO A 57 -14.38 19.26 2.92
C PRO A 57 -14.63 18.11 3.91
N SER A 58 -13.56 17.63 4.56
CA SER A 58 -13.60 16.62 5.63
C SER A 58 -14.41 17.12 6.81
N ARG A 59 -15.26 16.24 7.35
CA ARG A 59 -16.08 16.50 8.55
C ARG A 59 -15.52 15.83 9.80
N VAL A 60 -14.62 14.88 9.61
CA VAL A 60 -14.03 14.08 10.70
C VAL A 60 -12.75 14.70 11.21
N PHE A 61 -11.89 15.20 10.31
CA PHE A 61 -10.52 15.58 10.66
C PHE A 61 -10.30 17.08 10.59
N ASN A 62 -10.31 17.65 9.39
CA ASN A 62 -10.07 19.08 9.17
C ASN A 62 -10.67 19.49 7.83
N ALA A 63 -11.54 20.51 7.82
CA ALA A 63 -12.22 21.00 6.62
C ALA A 63 -11.29 21.47 5.49
N THR A 64 -9.99 21.68 5.76
CA THR A 64 -8.98 21.96 4.72
C THR A 64 -8.56 20.73 3.91
N ARG A 65 -8.94 19.52 4.33
CA ARG A 65 -8.71 18.26 3.62
C ARG A 65 -9.99 17.76 2.96
N CYS A 66 -9.85 16.99 1.89
CA CYS A 66 -10.93 16.32 1.20
C CYS A 66 -11.36 15.08 1.98
N ALA A 67 -12.66 14.92 2.21
CA ALA A 67 -13.29 13.77 2.87
C ALA A 67 -13.07 12.47 2.08
N VAL A 68 -12.90 12.55 0.76
CA VAL A 68 -12.72 11.40 -0.12
C VAL A 68 -11.25 10.99 -0.16
N CYS A 69 -10.33 11.87 -0.53
CA CYS A 69 -8.94 11.49 -0.80
C CYS A 69 -7.90 12.06 0.18
N GLY A 70 -8.32 12.89 1.15
CA GLY A 70 -7.43 13.47 2.16
C GLY A 70 -6.55 14.63 1.68
N LEU A 71 -6.62 15.00 0.39
CA LEU A 71 -5.89 16.12 -0.20
C LEU A 71 -6.40 17.47 0.28
N ARG A 72 -5.54 18.49 0.25
CA ARG A 72 -5.98 19.88 0.39
C ARG A 72 -6.60 20.40 -0.91
N ALA A 73 -7.33 21.51 -0.84
CA ALA A 73 -7.87 22.18 -2.03
C ALA A 73 -6.79 22.55 -3.04
N GLU A 74 -5.60 22.91 -2.55
CA GLU A 74 -4.38 23.06 -3.34
C GLU A 74 -3.34 22.03 -2.88
N ALA A 75 -2.76 21.32 -3.84
CA ALA A 75 -1.68 20.37 -3.61
C ALA A 75 -0.52 20.61 -4.58
N ASP A 76 0.69 20.46 -4.08
CA ASP A 76 1.90 20.47 -4.90
C ASP A 76 2.05 19.13 -5.61
N LEU A 77 2.57 19.17 -6.84
CA LEU A 77 3.00 17.98 -7.53
C LEU A 77 4.32 17.51 -6.93
N VAL A 78 4.47 16.19 -6.83
CA VAL A 78 5.71 15.58 -6.35
C VAL A 78 6.65 15.42 -7.53
N THR A 79 7.85 15.97 -7.38
CA THR A 79 8.92 15.87 -8.37
C THR A 79 9.63 14.51 -8.30
N PRO A 80 10.32 14.08 -9.37
CA PRO A 80 11.17 12.90 -9.32
C PRO A 80 12.21 12.97 -8.20
N ALA A 81 12.86 14.13 -8.00
CA ALA A 81 13.85 14.29 -6.92
C ALA A 81 13.24 14.09 -5.52
N GLU A 82 11.99 14.49 -5.31
CA GLU A 82 11.29 14.23 -4.04
C GLU A 82 10.93 12.76 -3.86
N LEU A 83 10.46 12.07 -4.92
CA LEU A 83 10.22 10.62 -4.90
C LEU A 83 11.48 9.84 -4.55
N ASP A 84 12.61 10.30 -5.06
CA ASP A 84 13.93 9.73 -4.86
C ASP A 84 14.32 9.72 -3.38
N ASP A 85 14.03 10.82 -2.68
CA ASP A 85 14.31 11.01 -1.26
C ASP A 85 13.26 10.32 -0.34
N ASP A 86 12.02 10.10 -0.81
CA ASP A 86 10.92 9.50 -0.06
C ASP A 86 10.82 7.97 -0.19
N ALA A 87 11.63 7.35 -1.04
CA ALA A 87 11.57 5.90 -1.31
C ALA A 87 11.58 5.04 -0.02
N PHE A 88 12.16 5.56 1.06
CA PHE A 88 12.19 4.93 2.39
C PHE A 88 10.93 5.20 3.25
N TRP A 89 10.28 6.35 3.09
CA TRP A 89 9.27 6.85 4.04
C TRP A 89 7.86 6.39 3.76
N PHE A 90 7.62 5.77 2.60
CA PHE A 90 6.38 5.08 2.23
C PHE A 90 5.14 5.74 2.83
N ARG A 91 4.64 6.77 2.14
CA ARG A 91 3.30 7.32 2.38
C ARG A 91 2.33 6.61 1.43
N PRO A 92 1.83 5.39 1.73
CA PRO A 92 1.06 4.59 0.78
C PRO A 92 -0.20 5.30 0.30
N LEU A 93 -0.77 6.13 1.16
CA LEU A 93 -2.08 6.74 1.00
C LEU A 93 -1.98 8.27 0.86
N ASN A 94 -0.98 8.76 0.10
CA ASN A 94 -0.88 10.16 -0.26
C ASN A 94 -0.95 10.30 -1.79
N VAL A 95 -2.05 10.89 -2.28
CA VAL A 95 -2.40 10.92 -3.71
C VAL A 95 -1.28 11.49 -4.61
N PRO A 96 -0.72 12.69 -4.37
CA PRO A 96 0.40 13.23 -5.16
C PRO A 96 1.62 12.30 -5.24
N TRP A 97 2.00 11.70 -4.11
CA TRP A 97 3.15 10.80 -4.05
C TRP A 97 2.86 9.47 -4.75
N ALA A 98 1.64 8.98 -4.60
CA ALA A 98 1.18 7.78 -5.28
C ALA A 98 1.16 7.96 -6.80
N ALA A 99 0.63 9.09 -7.27
CA ALA A 99 0.54 9.41 -8.69
C ALA A 99 1.93 9.53 -9.31
N ALA A 100 2.80 10.32 -8.71
CA ALA A 100 4.15 10.50 -9.22
C ALA A 100 4.92 9.17 -9.24
N ALA A 101 4.76 8.31 -8.23
CA ALA A 101 5.40 6.98 -8.23
C ALA A 101 4.89 6.08 -9.37
N VAL A 102 3.59 6.10 -9.66
CA VAL A 102 2.98 5.32 -10.76
C VAL A 102 3.41 5.86 -12.12
N GLU A 103 3.55 7.16 -12.28
CA GLU A 103 3.95 7.79 -13.54
C GLU A 103 5.43 7.56 -13.90
N HIS A 104 6.29 7.45 -12.89
CA HIS A 104 7.75 7.37 -13.07
C HIS A 104 8.31 5.96 -12.91
N VAL A 105 7.46 4.95 -12.66
CA VAL A 105 7.93 3.57 -12.52
C VAL A 105 8.37 2.99 -13.87
N SER A 106 9.53 2.36 -13.88
CA SER A 106 9.99 1.54 -15.00
C SER A 106 9.51 0.10 -14.80
N GLY A 107 8.83 -0.47 -15.80
CA GLY A 107 8.35 -1.84 -15.80
C GLY A 107 9.37 -2.90 -16.24
N ALA A 108 10.65 -2.52 -16.42
CA ALA A 108 11.69 -3.47 -16.81
C ALA A 108 12.24 -4.19 -15.58
N ASP A 109 12.02 -5.50 -15.49
CA ASP A 109 12.51 -6.36 -14.41
C ASP A 109 13.33 -7.52 -14.98
N ASP A 110 14.35 -7.96 -14.22
CA ASP A 110 15.06 -9.21 -14.51
C ASP A 110 14.16 -10.39 -14.12
N PRO A 111 13.83 -11.32 -15.04
CA PRO A 111 13.07 -12.52 -14.71
C PRO A 111 13.63 -13.31 -13.53
N ALA A 112 14.96 -13.35 -13.36
CA ALA A 112 15.59 -14.03 -12.25
C ALA A 112 15.32 -13.33 -10.89
N ASP A 113 15.19 -11.99 -10.88
CA ASP A 113 14.80 -11.25 -9.68
C ASP A 113 13.33 -11.47 -9.34
N VAL A 114 12.47 -11.54 -10.35
CA VAL A 114 11.04 -11.86 -10.17
C VAL A 114 10.89 -13.25 -9.53
N ASP A 115 11.59 -14.27 -10.04
CA ASP A 115 11.54 -15.62 -9.48
C ASP A 115 12.05 -15.69 -8.03
N ARG A 116 13.18 -15.04 -7.74
CA ARG A 116 13.69 -14.91 -6.37
C ARG A 116 12.70 -14.18 -5.47
N GLY A 117 12.07 -13.12 -5.99
CA GLY A 117 11.04 -12.36 -5.30
C GLY A 117 9.84 -13.20 -4.92
N ARG A 118 9.37 -14.08 -5.81
CA ARG A 118 8.29 -15.04 -5.54
C ARG A 118 8.65 -15.98 -4.39
N ALA A 119 9.88 -16.49 -4.36
CA ALA A 119 10.34 -17.33 -3.26
C ALA A 119 10.37 -16.57 -1.92
N VAL A 120 10.76 -15.29 -1.93
CA VAL A 120 10.68 -14.43 -0.73
C VAL A 120 9.22 -14.23 -0.30
N LEU A 121 8.32 -13.96 -1.24
CA LEU A 121 6.89 -13.80 -0.97
C LEU A 121 6.27 -15.09 -0.36
N ASP A 122 6.60 -16.25 -0.92
CA ASP A 122 6.16 -17.56 -0.43
C ASP A 122 6.68 -17.81 1.01
N ALA A 123 7.94 -17.46 1.28
CA ALA A 123 8.53 -17.58 2.63
C ALA A 123 7.89 -16.62 3.65
N LEU A 124 7.56 -15.40 3.24
CA LEU A 124 6.81 -14.45 4.05
C LEU A 124 5.41 -15.01 4.38
N ALA A 125 4.69 -15.50 3.37
CA ALA A 125 3.36 -16.07 3.55
C ALA A 125 3.38 -17.26 4.51
N ALA A 126 4.36 -18.16 4.37
CA ALA A 126 4.53 -19.30 5.28
C ALA A 126 4.72 -18.87 6.75
N ARG A 127 5.50 -17.81 6.99
CA ARG A 127 5.74 -17.27 8.35
C ARG A 127 4.48 -16.66 8.96
N VAL A 128 3.68 -15.95 8.17
CA VAL A 128 2.40 -15.40 8.63
C VAL A 128 1.41 -16.52 8.94
N ARG A 129 1.31 -17.55 8.09
CA ARG A 129 0.44 -18.72 8.32
C ARG A 129 0.80 -19.49 9.61
N ALA A 130 2.06 -19.46 10.02
CA ALA A 130 2.52 -20.13 11.23
C ALA A 130 2.15 -19.39 12.54
N LEU A 131 1.59 -18.18 12.46
CA LEU A 131 1.20 -17.42 13.64
C LEU A 131 -0.07 -18.00 14.27
N PRO A 132 -0.19 -17.97 15.62
CA PRO A 132 -1.42 -18.35 16.29
C PRO A 132 -2.55 -17.35 15.98
N PRO A 133 -3.84 -17.76 16.05
CA PRO A 133 -4.97 -16.86 15.82
C PRO A 133 -4.99 -15.61 16.70
N SER A 134 -4.38 -15.67 17.88
CA SER A 134 -4.27 -14.54 18.81
C SER A 134 -3.16 -13.54 18.47
N ALA A 135 -2.32 -13.82 17.48
CA ALA A 135 -1.17 -12.98 17.16
C ALA A 135 -1.58 -11.55 16.83
N GLN A 136 -0.81 -10.58 17.32
CA GLN A 136 -1.02 -9.15 17.07
C GLN A 136 0.02 -8.57 16.11
N LEU A 137 -0.17 -7.33 15.69
CA LEU A 137 0.67 -6.66 14.68
C LEU A 137 2.17 -6.65 14.98
N THR A 138 2.57 -6.53 16.25
CA THR A 138 3.99 -6.61 16.63
C THR A 138 4.55 -8.03 16.48
N GLU A 139 3.74 -9.06 16.69
CA GLU A 139 4.15 -10.45 16.43
C GLU A 139 4.20 -10.75 14.94
N LEU A 140 3.25 -10.21 14.16
CA LEU A 140 3.27 -10.25 12.69
C LEU A 140 4.54 -9.61 12.12
N GLU A 141 4.88 -8.41 12.58
CA GLU A 141 6.11 -7.71 12.21
C GLU A 141 7.37 -8.52 12.53
N LYS A 142 7.43 -9.10 13.73
CA LYS A 142 8.58 -9.92 14.15
C LYS A 142 8.69 -11.23 13.38
N SER A 143 7.57 -11.84 12.99
CA SER A 143 7.55 -13.16 12.34
C SER A 143 8.31 -13.15 11.00
N ILE A 144 8.31 -12.02 10.30
CA ILE A 144 9.00 -11.84 9.03
C ILE A 144 10.46 -11.37 9.17
N THR A 145 10.99 -11.29 10.40
CA THR A 145 12.41 -10.97 10.63
C THR A 145 13.32 -12.02 9.99
N GLY A 146 14.27 -11.55 9.18
CA GLY A 146 15.22 -12.42 8.46
C GLY A 146 14.64 -13.14 7.24
N ALA A 147 13.36 -12.94 6.90
CA ALA A 147 12.81 -13.42 5.63
C ALA A 147 13.38 -12.66 4.42
N LEU A 148 13.77 -11.40 4.65
CA LEU A 148 14.47 -10.54 3.72
C LEU A 148 15.34 -9.53 4.50
N PRO A 149 16.43 -9.01 3.91
CA PRO A 149 17.20 -7.92 4.50
C PRO A 149 16.30 -6.72 4.77
N SER A 150 16.05 -6.43 6.05
CA SER A 150 15.11 -5.39 6.45
C SER A 150 15.34 -4.89 7.87
N ASN A 151 15.03 -3.62 8.11
CA ASN A 151 14.82 -3.04 9.44
C ASN A 151 13.32 -3.10 9.84
N LYS A 152 13.00 -2.69 11.07
CA LYS A 152 11.62 -2.72 11.60
C LYS A 152 10.65 -1.88 10.75
N LEU A 153 11.07 -0.71 10.31
CA LEU A 153 10.22 0.20 9.53
C LEU A 153 9.92 -0.38 8.15
N GLU A 154 10.94 -0.91 7.45
CA GLU A 154 10.78 -1.57 6.15
C GLU A 154 9.80 -2.76 6.24
N ARG A 155 9.81 -3.52 7.35
CA ARG A 155 8.86 -4.61 7.58
C ARG A 155 7.44 -4.11 7.85
N THR A 156 7.30 -3.05 8.64
CA THR A 156 6.00 -2.41 8.92
C THR A 156 5.36 -1.93 7.62
N VAL A 157 6.11 -1.18 6.82
CA VAL A 157 5.72 -0.69 5.49
C VAL A 157 5.33 -1.82 4.55
N LEU A 158 6.13 -2.88 4.49
CA LEU A 158 5.83 -4.06 3.66
C LEU A 158 4.51 -4.70 4.06
N LEU A 159 4.25 -4.86 5.36
CA LEU A 159 3.00 -5.43 5.84
C LEU A 159 1.82 -4.51 5.52
N GLU A 160 1.95 -3.20 5.71
CA GLU A 160 0.90 -2.23 5.36
C GLU A 160 0.57 -2.25 3.85
N ALA A 161 1.58 -2.44 3.00
CA ALA A 161 1.39 -2.65 1.57
C ALA A 161 0.57 -3.92 1.30
N LEU A 162 0.89 -5.04 1.96
CA LEU A 162 0.14 -6.29 1.84
C LEU A 162 -1.30 -6.18 2.36
N GLY A 163 -1.53 -5.40 3.42
CA GLY A 163 -2.88 -5.10 3.92
C GLY A 163 -3.67 -4.20 2.97
N THR A 164 -3.03 -3.16 2.43
CA THR A 164 -3.63 -2.28 1.40
C THR A 164 -4.08 -3.09 0.19
N ALA A 165 -3.31 -4.11 -0.18
CA ALA A 165 -3.59 -5.00 -1.29
C ALA A 165 -4.48 -6.20 -0.97
N GLY A 166 -5.03 -6.29 0.24
CA GLY A 166 -5.95 -7.36 0.63
C GLY A 166 -5.30 -8.74 0.77
N ILE A 167 -3.96 -8.84 0.73
CA ILE A 167 -3.24 -10.09 0.98
C ILE A 167 -3.28 -10.42 2.47
N LEU A 168 -3.01 -9.45 3.33
CA LEU A 168 -3.33 -9.57 4.75
C LEU A 168 -4.80 -9.19 4.91
N ARG A 169 -5.66 -10.21 4.98
CA ARG A 169 -7.11 -10.04 5.13
C ARG A 169 -7.40 -9.39 6.46
N VAL A 170 -8.40 -8.53 6.53
CA VAL A 170 -8.77 -7.85 7.77
C VAL A 170 -10.28 -7.91 7.93
N GLY A 171 -10.79 -8.88 8.70
CA GLY A 171 -12.20 -9.09 9.04
C GLY A 171 -13.24 -8.34 8.20
N GLU A 172 -13.93 -7.38 8.84
CA GLU A 172 -14.97 -6.53 8.23
C GLU A 172 -14.42 -5.23 7.60
N HIS A 173 -13.10 -5.13 7.43
CA HIS A 173 -12.43 -3.94 6.95
C HIS A 173 -11.93 -4.15 5.51
N PRO A 174 -12.69 -3.65 4.50
CA PRO A 174 -12.31 -3.81 3.10
C PRO A 174 -10.95 -3.17 2.81
N SER A 175 -10.23 -3.75 1.85
CA SER A 175 -8.92 -3.26 1.41
C SER A 175 -9.05 -2.40 0.15
N TYR A 176 -8.00 -1.60 -0.12
CA TYR A 176 -7.92 -0.81 -1.35
C TYR A 176 -7.74 -1.65 -2.62
N ALA A 177 -7.57 -2.98 -2.52
CA ALA A 177 -7.59 -3.86 -3.69
C ALA A 177 -8.99 -4.08 -4.27
N GLU A 178 -10.03 -3.92 -3.45
CA GLU A 178 -11.42 -4.24 -3.81
C GLU A 178 -12.21 -2.98 -4.16
N GLU A 179 -12.03 -1.92 -3.37
CA GLU A 179 -12.72 -0.64 -3.54
C GLU A 179 -11.90 0.52 -2.97
N PHE A 180 -12.27 1.76 -3.30
CA PHE A 180 -11.63 2.92 -2.71
C PHE A 180 -12.31 3.34 -1.41
N ILE A 181 -11.58 3.25 -0.30
CA ILE A 181 -12.06 3.68 1.01
C ILE A 181 -11.77 5.16 1.21
N ALA A 182 -12.83 5.96 1.33
CA ALA A 182 -12.75 7.39 1.55
C ALA A 182 -11.90 7.72 2.78
N TYR A 183 -11.14 8.82 2.70
CA TYR A 183 -10.23 9.27 3.74
C TYR A 183 -10.93 9.44 5.08
N ASP A 184 -12.09 10.11 5.12
CA ASP A 184 -12.85 10.29 6.35
C ASP A 184 -13.31 8.95 6.94
N ASP A 185 -13.67 7.98 6.09
CA ASP A 185 -14.08 6.64 6.55
C ASP A 185 -12.89 5.85 7.11
N ALA A 186 -11.80 5.74 6.32
CA ALA A 186 -10.58 5.06 6.74
C ALA A 186 -10.02 5.65 8.05
N GLN A 187 -10.05 6.98 8.22
CA GLN A 187 -9.55 7.66 9.43
C GLN A 187 -10.55 7.66 10.60
N SER A 188 -11.86 7.48 10.36
CA SER A 188 -12.83 7.31 11.44
C SER A 188 -12.77 5.92 12.05
N ARG A 189 -12.44 4.91 11.23
CA ARG A 189 -12.24 3.53 11.68
C ARG A 189 -10.93 3.43 12.43
N MET A 190 -11.00 3.58 13.75
CA MET A 190 -9.86 3.44 14.66
C MET A 190 -10.07 2.30 15.67
N PRO A 191 -9.07 1.43 15.88
CA PRO A 191 -9.09 0.46 16.96
C PRO A 191 -9.03 1.18 18.31
N ALA A 192 -9.61 0.56 19.34
CA ALA A 192 -9.58 1.08 20.69
C ALA A 192 -8.15 1.10 21.27
N GLU A 193 -7.31 0.16 20.84
CA GLU A 193 -5.96 0.00 21.32
C GLU A 193 -5.00 1.00 20.63
N ARG A 194 -4.40 1.89 21.43
CA ARG A 194 -3.52 2.96 20.96
C ARG A 194 -2.35 2.47 20.10
N ASN A 195 -1.75 1.33 20.44
CA ASN A 195 -0.63 0.75 19.69
C ASN A 195 -1.02 0.28 18.28
N LYS A 196 -2.30 -0.01 18.04
CA LYS A 196 -2.80 -0.34 16.71
C LYS A 196 -3.08 0.90 15.86
N GLN A 197 -3.34 2.05 16.49
CA GLN A 197 -3.60 3.31 15.79
C GLN A 197 -2.37 3.86 15.03
N GLU A 198 -1.16 3.38 15.35
CA GLU A 198 0.08 3.71 14.64
C GLU A 198 0.19 3.02 13.27
N TRP A 199 -0.64 2.01 13.01
CA TRP A 199 -0.65 1.28 11.75
C TRP A 199 -1.69 1.87 10.78
N ALA A 200 -1.41 1.77 9.48
CA ALA A 200 -2.30 2.19 8.44
C ALA A 200 -3.55 1.30 8.33
N TYR A 201 -4.65 1.89 7.85
CA TYR A 201 -5.82 1.13 7.41
C TYR A 201 -5.48 0.32 6.14
N PRO A 202 -5.99 -0.92 5.98
CA PRO A 202 -6.84 -1.66 6.92
C PRO A 202 -6.03 -2.42 7.98
N LEU A 203 -4.71 -2.58 7.77
CA LEU A 203 -3.88 -3.50 8.55
C LEU A 203 -3.96 -3.28 10.06
N ARG A 204 -4.19 -2.05 10.54
CA ARG A 204 -4.39 -1.76 11.98
C ARG A 204 -5.43 -2.63 12.70
N PHE A 205 -6.36 -3.27 12.00
CA PHE A 205 -7.34 -4.17 12.60
C PHE A 205 -6.96 -5.66 12.52
N TRP A 206 -5.87 -6.01 11.84
CA TRP A 206 -5.47 -7.39 11.62
C TRP A 206 -5.12 -8.12 12.91
N THR A 207 -5.47 -9.40 12.95
CA THR A 207 -5.09 -10.38 13.94
C THR A 207 -4.67 -11.69 13.27
N GLY A 208 -3.98 -12.57 14.00
CA GLY A 208 -3.59 -13.88 13.50
C GLY A 208 -4.76 -14.72 12.96
N GLY A 209 -5.98 -14.50 13.48
CA GLY A 209 -7.20 -15.18 13.03
C GLY A 209 -7.63 -14.78 11.62
N ASP A 210 -7.23 -13.59 11.15
CA ASP A 210 -7.57 -13.13 9.81
C ASP A 210 -6.71 -13.81 8.74
N GLY A 211 -5.42 -14.00 9.05
CA GLY A 211 -4.46 -14.73 8.21
C GLY A 211 -4.15 -14.02 6.88
N ILE A 212 -4.00 -14.83 5.82
CA ILE A 212 -3.73 -14.39 4.45
C ILE A 212 -4.90 -14.76 3.53
N SER A 213 -5.19 -13.88 2.57
CA SER A 213 -6.04 -14.19 1.42
C SER A 213 -5.25 -14.96 0.36
N GLU A 214 -5.51 -16.27 0.24
CA GLU A 214 -4.84 -17.13 -0.72
C GLU A 214 -5.11 -16.73 -2.18
N SER A 215 -6.31 -16.24 -2.48
CA SER A 215 -6.65 -15.75 -3.82
C SER A 215 -5.90 -14.48 -4.18
N ALA A 216 -5.77 -13.53 -3.25
CA ALA A 216 -5.02 -12.29 -3.49
C ALA A 216 -3.51 -12.58 -3.62
N LEU A 217 -3.00 -13.50 -2.81
CA LEU A 217 -1.60 -13.94 -2.89
C LEU A 217 -1.31 -14.59 -4.25
N GLU A 218 -2.16 -15.49 -4.72
CA GLU A 218 -1.96 -16.17 -6.01
C GLU A 218 -2.13 -15.23 -7.20
N GLN A 219 -3.01 -14.22 -7.10
CA GLN A 219 -3.14 -13.18 -8.12
C GLN A 219 -1.87 -12.33 -8.24
N LEU A 220 -1.33 -11.88 -7.11
CA LEU A 220 -0.07 -11.14 -7.11
C LEU A 220 1.06 -12.02 -7.65
N ARG A 221 1.14 -13.26 -7.17
CA ARG A 221 2.10 -14.24 -7.67
C ARG A 221 1.96 -14.39 -9.18
N SER A 222 0.78 -14.57 -9.74
CA SER A 222 0.60 -14.79 -11.18
C SER A 222 0.82 -13.56 -12.08
N SER A 223 1.07 -12.38 -11.52
CA SER A 223 1.36 -11.15 -12.28
C SER A 223 2.72 -11.20 -12.97
#